data_AF-A0A3D1FY88-F1
#
_entry.id   AF-A0A3D1FY88-F1
#
_cell.length_a   1.000
_cell.length_b   1.000
_cell.length_c   1.000
_cell.angle_alpha   90.00
_cell.angle_beta   90.00
_cell.angle_gamma   90.00
#
_symmetry.space_group_name_H-M   'P 1'
#
loop_
_entity.id
_entity.type
_entity.pdbx_description
1 polymer ?
#
loop_
_entity_poly.entity_id
_entity_poly.type
_entity_poly.pdbx_seq_one_letter_code
_entity_poly.pdbx_strand_id
1 'polypeptide(L)'
;DLILMDEPTNHLDLDIIEWLEEYLIQYRGALLMITHDRYFLERVCGTIFELENKQFYKYEGNYSYYLEQKEVREANEAANLHKAKQLFKKELDWMRKTPSARTGKSKDRIDRFKDIKKVAKQRIDDSEVSLEINSQRL
;
A
#
# COMPACT_ATOMS: atom_id res chain seq x y z
N ASP A 1 -30.00 6.46 2.69
CA ASP A 1 -29.99 5.25 1.84
C ASP A 1 -28.57 4.95 1.39
N LEU A 2 -28.24 3.65 1.32
CA LEU A 2 -26.93 3.14 0.94
C LEU A 2 -27.13 2.03 -0.10
N ILE A 3 -26.40 2.11 -1.20
CA ILE A 3 -26.30 1.07 -2.22
C ILE A 3 -24.97 0.34 -2.05
N LEU A 4 -25.02 -0.98 -2.06
CA LEU A 4 -23.86 -1.88 -2.05
C LEU A 4 -23.87 -2.68 -3.35
N MET A 5 -22.81 -2.58 -4.14
CA MET A 5 -22.68 -3.28 -5.42
C MET A 5 -21.34 -4.03 -5.49
N ASP A 6 -21.39 -5.27 -5.96
CA ASP A 6 -20.20 -6.08 -6.21
C ASP A 6 -20.20 -6.50 -7.68
N GLU A 7 -19.17 -6.07 -8.40
CA GLU A 7 -19.00 -6.20 -9.86
C GLU A 7 -20.26 -5.88 -10.68
N PRO A 8 -20.83 -4.66 -10.55
CA PRO A 8 -22.09 -4.32 -11.21
C PRO A 8 -22.01 -4.23 -12.73
N THR A 9 -20.80 -4.13 -13.31
CA THR A 9 -20.59 -4.05 -14.76
C THR A 9 -20.51 -5.43 -15.43
N ASN A 10 -20.43 -6.51 -14.66
CA ASN A 10 -20.25 -7.84 -15.22
C ASN A 10 -21.51 -8.29 -15.97
N HIS A 11 -21.32 -8.90 -17.15
CA HIS A 11 -22.40 -9.35 -18.04
C HIS A 11 -23.36 -8.25 -18.54
N LEU A 12 -22.98 -6.96 -18.45
CA LEU A 12 -23.73 -5.85 -19.04
C LEU A 12 -23.17 -5.44 -20.40
N ASP A 13 -24.08 -5.09 -21.31
CA ASP A 13 -23.73 -4.46 -22.57
C ASP A 13 -23.38 -2.98 -22.34
N LEU A 14 -22.63 -2.38 -23.27
CA LEU A 14 -22.11 -1.02 -23.15
C LEU A 14 -23.20 0.03 -22.91
N ASP A 15 -24.32 -0.06 -23.64
CA ASP A 15 -25.45 0.85 -23.49
C ASP A 15 -26.05 0.82 -22.07
N ILE A 16 -26.05 -0.35 -21.43
CA ILE A 16 -26.57 -0.53 -20.06
C ILE A 16 -25.58 0.02 -19.05
N ILE A 17 -24.28 -0.13 -19.30
CA ILE A 17 -23.23 0.45 -18.46
C ILE A 17 -23.35 1.97 -18.47
N GLU A 18 -23.49 2.61 -19.63
CA GLU A 18 -23.67 4.06 -19.73
C GLU A 18 -24.92 4.54 -18.97
N TRP A 19 -26.05 3.85 -19.14
CA TRP A 19 -27.27 4.16 -18.37
C TRP A 19 -27.05 4.03 -16.85
N LEU A 20 -26.36 2.97 -16.42
CA LEU A 20 -26.07 2.73 -15.00
C LEU A 20 -25.15 3.82 -14.43
N GLU A 21 -24.15 4.26 -15.18
CA GLU A 21 -23.27 5.36 -14.79
C GLU A 21 -24.07 6.65 -14.55
N GLU A 22 -24.92 7.04 -15.52
CA GLU A 22 -25.77 8.23 -15.38
C GLU A 22 -26.71 8.14 -14.18
N TYR A 23 -27.31 6.96 -13.97
CA TYR A 23 -28.19 6.70 -12.84
C TYR A 23 -27.47 6.86 -11.50
N LEU A 24 -26.26 6.30 -11.37
CA LEU A 24 -25.48 6.34 -10.13
C LEU A 24 -24.91 7.74 -9.85
N ILE A 25 -24.52 8.50 -10.88
CA ILE A 25 -24.05 9.89 -10.73
C ILE A 25 -25.17 10.78 -10.16
N GLN A 26 -26.43 10.53 -10.54
CA GLN A 26 -27.58 11.29 -10.05
C GLN A 26 -28.11 10.81 -8.68
N TYR A 27 -27.64 9.66 -8.20
CA TYR A 27 -28.10 9.09 -6.94
C TYR A 27 -27.66 9.96 -5.76
N ARG A 28 -28.64 10.39 -4.94
CA ARG A 28 -28.40 11.29 -3.78
C ARG A 28 -28.04 10.57 -2.47
N GLY A 29 -27.87 9.24 -2.50
CA GLY A 29 -27.48 8.45 -1.33
C GLY A 29 -25.99 8.10 -1.32
N ALA A 30 -25.59 7.23 -0.41
CA ALA A 30 -24.24 6.68 -0.40
C ALA A 30 -24.16 5.49 -1.37
N LEU A 31 -23.09 5.41 -2.15
CA LEU A 31 -22.75 4.27 -2.99
C LEU A 31 -21.44 3.68 -2.49
N LEU A 32 -21.44 2.40 -2.16
CA LEU A 32 -20.23 1.62 -1.97
C LEU A 32 -20.24 0.51 -3.01
N MET A 33 -19.22 0.49 -3.86
CA MET A 33 -19.11 -0.49 -4.92
C MET A 33 -17.72 -1.08 -5.00
N ILE A 34 -17.66 -2.31 -5.48
CA ILE A 34 -16.43 -3.04 -5.80
C ILE A 34 -16.51 -3.37 -7.28
N THR A 35 -15.51 -2.93 -8.06
CA THR A 35 -15.39 -3.34 -9.47
C THR A 35 -13.95 -3.34 -9.94
N HIS A 36 -13.67 -4.17 -10.94
CA HIS A 36 -12.43 -4.12 -11.71
C HIS A 36 -12.47 -3.12 -12.89
N ASP A 37 -13.61 -2.51 -13.22
CA ASP A 37 -13.74 -1.55 -14.31
C ASP A 37 -13.19 -0.16 -13.91
N ARG A 38 -12.03 0.18 -14.48
CA ARG A 38 -11.32 1.44 -14.22
C ARG A 38 -12.05 2.66 -14.79
N TYR A 39 -12.71 2.52 -15.93
CA TYR A 39 -13.42 3.64 -16.56
C TYR A 39 -14.69 3.97 -15.79
N PHE A 40 -15.37 2.95 -15.27
CA PHE A 40 -16.54 3.13 -14.43
C PHE A 40 -16.18 3.81 -13.10
N LEU A 41 -15.11 3.35 -12.43
CA LEU A 41 -14.61 3.97 -11.21
C LEU A 41 -14.23 5.44 -11.43
N GLU A 42 -13.58 5.74 -12.55
CA GLU A 42 -13.17 7.11 -12.90
C GLU A 42 -14.36 8.06 -13.04
N ARG A 43 -15.49 7.59 -13.58
CA ARG A 43 -16.67 8.41 -13.86
C ARG A 43 -17.62 8.53 -12.67
N VAL A 44 -17.80 7.46 -11.90
CA VAL A 44 -18.83 7.37 -10.85
C VAL A 44 -18.28 7.64 -9.45
N CYS A 45 -17.05 7.21 -9.15
CA CYS A 45 -16.52 7.26 -7.79
C CYS A 45 -15.74 8.55 -7.52
N GLY A 46 -16.13 9.27 -6.45
CA GLY A 46 -15.39 10.43 -5.93
C GLY A 46 -14.43 10.10 -4.78
N THR A 47 -14.38 8.84 -4.34
CA THR A 47 -13.47 8.38 -3.29
C THR A 47 -13.10 6.93 -3.55
N ILE A 48 -11.80 6.64 -3.54
CA ILE A 48 -11.27 5.28 -3.69
C ILE A 48 -10.75 4.80 -2.34
N PHE A 49 -11.12 3.56 -2.01
CA PHE A 49 -10.58 2.85 -0.88
C PHE A 49 -9.71 1.71 -1.36
N GLU A 50 -8.47 1.70 -0.90
CA GLU A 50 -7.50 0.65 -1.21
C GLU A 50 -7.21 -0.14 0.05
N LEU A 51 -7.23 -1.47 -0.08
CA LEU A 51 -6.77 -2.39 0.95
C LEU A 51 -5.48 -3.06 0.47
N GLU A 52 -4.36 -2.65 1.04
CA GLU A 52 -3.04 -3.19 0.73
C GLU A 52 -2.30 -3.53 2.03
N ASN A 53 -1.69 -4.72 2.13
CA ASN A 53 -0.86 -5.10 3.27
C ASN A 53 -1.56 -5.00 4.64
N LYS A 54 -2.86 -5.36 4.67
CA LYS A 54 -3.75 -5.22 5.85
C LYS A 54 -3.89 -3.76 6.34
N GLN A 55 -3.48 -2.80 5.52
CA GLN A 55 -3.69 -1.38 5.73
C GLN A 55 -4.76 -0.89 4.78
N PHE A 56 -5.53 0.07 5.27
CA PHE A 56 -6.62 0.68 4.55
C PHE A 56 -6.25 2.12 4.22
N TYR A 57 -6.30 2.47 2.95
CA TYR A 57 -5.95 3.78 2.45
C TYR A 57 -7.16 4.40 1.78
N LYS A 58 -7.41 5.66 2.12
CA LYS A 58 -8.50 6.45 1.56
C LYS A 58 -7.91 7.52 0.65
N TYR A 59 -8.48 7.62 -0.55
CA TYR A 59 -8.13 8.62 -1.53
C TYR A 59 -9.39 9.42 -1.90
N GLU A 60 -9.38 10.72 -1.61
CA GLU A 60 -10.48 11.62 -1.96
C GLU A 60 -10.25 12.17 -3.36
N GLY A 61 -10.79 11.46 -4.35
CA GLY A 61 -10.66 11.77 -5.76
C GLY A 61 -11.15 10.62 -6.63
N ASN A 62 -11.07 10.83 -7.94
CA ASN A 62 -11.34 9.82 -8.96
C ASN A 62 -10.23 8.76 -9.01
N TYR A 63 -10.37 7.79 -9.91
CA TYR A 63 -9.44 6.68 -10.05
C TYR A 63 -8.05 7.14 -10.50
N SER A 64 -7.95 8.11 -11.41
CA SER A 64 -6.69 8.73 -11.83
C SER A 64 -5.94 9.37 -10.67
N TYR A 65 -6.63 10.15 -9.82
CA TYR A 65 -6.03 10.76 -8.64
C TYR A 65 -5.49 9.69 -7.67
N TYR A 66 -6.25 8.61 -7.46
CA TYR A 66 -5.79 7.47 -6.66
C TYR A 66 -4.48 6.89 -7.21
N LEU A 67 -4.37 6.66 -8.52
CA LEU A 67 -3.15 6.10 -9.13
C LEU A 67 -1.93 6.98 -8.88
N GLU A 68 -2.05 8.29 -9.09
CA GLU A 68 -0.95 9.23 -8.84
C GLU A 68 -0.49 9.22 -7.38
N GLN A 69 -1.46 9.26 -6.44
CA GLN A 69 -1.13 9.25 -5.01
C GLN A 69 -0.53 7.90 -4.57
N LYS A 70 -0.99 6.80 -5.16
CA LYS A 70 -0.43 5.48 -4.95
C LYS A 70 1.02 5.41 -5.41
N GLU A 71 1.34 5.88 -6.62
CA GLU A 71 2.71 5.90 -7.13
C GLU A 71 3.64 6.72 -6.23
N VAL A 72 3.20 7.90 -5.76
CA VAL A 72 3.96 8.72 -4.82
C VAL A 72 4.21 7.99 -3.50
N ARG A 73 3.20 7.28 -2.98
CA ARG A 73 3.34 6.47 -1.75
C ARG A 73 4.36 5.35 -1.96
N GLU A 74 4.21 4.55 -3.01
CA GLU A 74 5.10 3.43 -3.31
C GLU A 74 6.55 3.89 -3.50
N ALA A 75 6.76 5.00 -4.19
CA ALA A 75 8.09 5.59 -4.36
C ALA A 75 8.72 6.01 -3.02
N ASN A 76 7.94 6.63 -2.14
CA ASN A 76 8.39 7.01 -0.79
C ASN A 76 8.71 5.79 0.07
N GLU A 77 7.89 4.74 0.01
CA GLU A 77 8.10 3.49 0.73
C GLU A 77 9.35 2.77 0.24
N ALA A 78 9.54 2.66 -1.08
CA ALA A 78 10.74 2.10 -1.68
C ALA A 78 12.01 2.88 -1.26
N ALA A 79 11.95 4.21 -1.28
CA ALA A 79 13.06 5.06 -0.84
C ALA A 79 13.39 4.86 0.65
N ASN A 80 12.36 4.76 1.51
CA ASN A 80 12.51 4.51 2.94
C ASN A 80 13.08 3.12 3.23
N LEU A 81 12.61 2.09 2.53
CA LEU A 81 13.13 0.73 2.61
C LEU A 81 14.60 0.68 2.18
N HIS A 82 14.95 1.36 1.08
CA HIS A 82 16.33 1.42 0.61
C HIS A 82 17.26 2.11 1.64
N LYS A 83 16.86 3.27 2.19
CA LYS A 83 17.62 3.95 3.26
C LYS A 83 17.79 3.07 4.49
N ALA A 84 16.73 2.37 4.92
CA ALA A 84 16.79 1.45 6.05
C ALA A 84 17.74 0.27 5.79
N LYS A 85 17.70 -0.34 4.60
CA LYS A 85 18.62 -1.42 4.19
C LYS A 85 20.07 -0.94 4.19
N GLN A 86 20.36 0.25 3.67
CA GLN A 86 21.72 0.81 3.67
C GLN A 86 22.24 1.09 5.08
N LEU A 87 21.41 1.68 5.95
CA LEU A 87 21.76 1.93 7.35
C LEU A 87 22.07 0.60 8.07
N PHE A 88 21.22 -0.41 7.87
CA PHE A 88 21.41 -1.74 8.46
C PHE A 88 22.73 -2.37 8.00
N LYS A 89 23.05 -2.30 6.69
CA LYS A 89 24.31 -2.84 6.14
C LYS A 89 25.54 -2.14 6.74
N LYS A 90 25.52 -0.80 6.83
CA LYS A 90 26.61 -0.02 7.44
C LYS A 90 26.84 -0.40 8.90
N GLU A 91 25.76 -0.55 9.67
CA GLU A 91 25.85 -0.88 11.09
C GLU A 91 26.30 -2.34 11.31
N LEU A 92 25.86 -3.26 10.43
CA LEU A 92 26.34 -4.65 10.41
C LEU A 92 27.83 -4.75 10.10
N ASP A 93 28.33 -3.99 9.12
CA ASP A 93 29.75 -3.98 8.76
C ASP A 93 30.62 -3.39 9.89
N TRP A 94 30.11 -2.37 10.60
CA TRP A 94 30.80 -1.83 11.79
C TRP A 94 30.89 -2.88 12.91
N MET A 95 29.79 -3.58 13.21
CA MET A 95 29.76 -4.65 14.20
C MET A 95 30.75 -5.78 13.87
N ARG A 96 30.97 -6.08 12.58
CA ARG A 96 31.92 -7.11 12.14
C ARG A 96 33.38 -6.67 12.22
N LYS A 97 33.68 -5.40 11.94
CA LYS A 97 35.07 -4.90 11.77
C LYS A 97 35.71 -4.34 13.05
N THR A 98 34.96 -3.82 14.02
CA THR A 98 35.54 -3.05 15.13
C THR A 98 35.77 -3.88 16.40
N PRO A 99 36.99 -3.89 16.99
CA PRO A 99 37.27 -4.58 18.27
C PRO A 99 36.42 -4.10 19.45
N SER A 100 36.01 -2.83 19.44
CA SER A 100 35.10 -2.21 20.42
C SER A 100 33.71 -2.86 20.47
N ALA A 101 33.26 -3.49 19.37
CA ALA A 101 32.03 -4.28 19.35
C ALA A 101 32.19 -5.60 20.12
N ARG A 102 33.41 -6.16 20.21
CA ARG A 102 33.74 -7.37 21.00
C ARG A 102 34.06 -7.07 22.46
N THR A 103 34.63 -5.89 22.73
CA THR A 103 35.05 -5.47 24.09
C THR A 103 33.97 -4.73 24.89
N GLY A 104 32.78 -4.51 24.32
CA GLY A 104 31.64 -3.89 25.02
C GLY A 104 31.81 -2.40 25.34
N LYS A 105 32.92 -1.77 24.92
CA LYS A 105 33.23 -0.36 25.19
C LYS A 105 32.27 0.64 24.54
N SER A 106 31.43 0.19 23.59
CA SER A 106 30.41 1.00 22.93
C SER A 106 29.02 0.39 23.10
N LYS A 107 28.63 0.15 24.36
CA LYS A 107 27.37 -0.49 24.74
C LYS A 107 26.14 0.19 24.13
N ASP A 108 26.08 1.52 24.18
CA ASP A 108 24.98 2.31 23.60
C ASP A 108 24.81 2.11 22.10
N ARG A 109 25.92 1.93 21.36
CA ARG A 109 25.85 1.71 19.91
C ARG A 109 25.43 0.28 19.58
N ILE A 110 25.86 -0.69 20.40
CA ILE A 110 25.46 -2.09 20.27
C ILE A 110 23.95 -2.24 20.53
N ASP A 111 23.42 -1.55 21.54
CA ASP A 111 21.98 -1.60 21.84
C ASP A 111 21.16 -0.92 20.74
N ARG A 112 21.58 0.24 20.22
CA ARG A 112 20.97 0.84 19.02
C ARG A 112 20.98 -0.10 17.81
N PHE A 113 22.06 -0.86 17.59
CA PHE A 113 22.11 -1.84 16.51
C PHE A 113 21.09 -2.98 16.70
N LYS A 114 20.87 -3.45 17.94
CA LYS A 114 19.84 -4.46 18.23
C LYS A 114 18.44 -3.93 17.91
N ASP A 115 18.17 -2.68 18.24
CA ASP A 115 16.90 -2.03 17.94
C ASP A 115 16.70 -1.88 16.43
N ILE A 116 17.72 -1.39 15.71
CA ILE A 116 17.70 -1.30 14.25
C ILE A 116 17.49 -2.68 13.61
N LYS A 117 18.13 -3.73 14.14
CA LYS A 117 17.94 -5.11 13.67
C LYS A 117 16.51 -5.62 13.90
N LYS A 118 15.91 -5.31 15.05
CA LYS A 118 14.54 -5.70 15.37
C LYS A 118 13.55 -5.03 14.43
N VAL A 119 13.69 -3.71 14.23
CA VAL A 119 12.85 -2.93 13.31
C VAL A 119 13.03 -3.37 11.86
N ALA A 120 14.28 -3.63 11.43
CA ALA A 120 14.55 -4.11 10.07
C ALA A 120 13.96 -5.51 9.84
N LYS A 121 14.08 -6.42 10.81
CA LYS A 121 13.49 -7.77 10.70
C LYS A 121 11.97 -7.70 10.58
N GLN A 122 11.32 -6.87 11.39
CA GLN A 122 9.87 -6.70 11.37
C GLN A 122 9.39 -6.15 10.01
N ARG A 123 10.07 -5.13 9.46
CA ARG A 123 9.74 -4.58 8.13
C ARG A 123 9.95 -5.57 6.98
N ILE A 124 10.89 -6.49 7.10
CA ILE A 124 11.16 -7.50 6.07
C ILE A 124 10.07 -8.58 6.10
N ASP A 125 9.69 -9.06 7.29
CA ASP A 125 8.57 -10.00 7.48
C ASP A 125 7.27 -9.42 6.90
N ASP A 126 6.96 -8.16 7.23
CA ASP A 126 5.78 -7.48 6.69
C ASP A 126 5.82 -7.36 5.16
N SER A 127 7.01 -7.16 4.57
CA SER A 127 7.16 -7.10 3.10
C SER A 127 7.10 -8.47 2.42
N GLU A 128 7.65 -9.53 3.02
CA GLU A 128 7.55 -10.89 2.46
C GLU A 128 6.09 -11.36 2.48
N VAL A 129 5.38 -11.12 3.59
CA VAL A 129 3.95 -11.39 3.70
C VAL A 129 3.15 -10.61 2.66
N SER A 130 3.51 -9.35 2.37
CA SER A 130 2.85 -8.57 1.30
C SER A 130 3.02 -9.16 -0.10
N LEU A 131 4.24 -9.62 -0.42
CA LEU A 131 4.58 -10.18 -1.73
C LEU A 131 3.89 -11.53 -1.95
N GLU A 132 3.82 -12.37 -0.92
CA GLU A 132 3.10 -13.65 -0.99
C GLU A 132 1.61 -13.46 -1.27
N ILE A 133 0.95 -12.52 -0.58
CA ILE A 133 -0.48 -12.22 -0.78
C ILE A 133 -0.74 -11.71 -2.21
N ASN A 134 0.13 -10.86 -2.75
CA ASN A 134 0.00 -10.36 -4.12
C ASN A 134 0.24 -11.47 -5.17
N SER A 135 1.16 -12.40 -4.90
CA SER A 135 1.44 -13.52 -5.82
C SER A 135 0.31 -14.56 -5.90
N GLN A 136 -0.56 -14.66 -4.89
CA GLN A 136 -1.73 -15.55 -4.89
C GLN A 136 -2.94 -14.98 -5.66
N ARG A 137 -2.88 -13.71 -6.08
CA ARG A 137 -3.97 -13.01 -6.79
C ARG A 137 -3.74 -12.89 -8.30
N LEU A 138 -2.70 -13.52 -8.83
CA LEU A 138 -2.43 -13.72 -10.26
C LEU A 138 -2.84 -15.13 -10.68
#